data_AF-A0A7X2IF14-F1
#
_entry.id   AF-A0A7X2IF14-F1
#
_cell.length_a   1.000
_cell.length_b   1.000
_cell.length_c   1.000
_cell.angle_alpha   90.00
_cell.angle_beta   90.00
_cell.angle_gamma   90.00
#
_symmetry.space_group_name_H-M   'P 1'
#
loop_
_entity.id
_entity.type
_entity.pdbx_description
1 polymer ?
#
loop_
_entity_poly.entity_id
_entity_poly.type
_entity_poly.pdbx_seq_one_letter_code
_entity_poly.pdbx_strand_id
1 'polypeptide(L)'
;MTAWNERMIARAISQQTLQRRCVLLVDNCNWTGHECDVLGVTLDLRIIDIEIKISRSDLKADAKKEKWWHRAYNWPFLSPYNVEHGCPAPDQRLIHPKKVWKHYYAMPAEIWKPDLLEYLASPASGVLLLRDQGAYMDVRCERRATPNRNAERLTPEQVMDITRLANLRMWESYQKIDSMREDLRSAA
;
A
#
# COMPACT_ATOMS: atom_id res chain seq x y z
N MET A 1 -5.17 -20.84 -16.26
CA MET A 1 -5.27 -19.79 -15.23
C MET A 1 -3.98 -19.01 -15.24
N THR A 2 -4.04 -17.69 -15.34
CA THR A 2 -2.85 -16.84 -15.27
C THR A 2 -2.30 -16.89 -13.85
N ALA A 3 -0.99 -17.09 -13.68
CA ALA A 3 -0.39 -17.00 -12.35
C ALA A 3 -0.46 -15.54 -11.88
N TRP A 4 -1.13 -15.28 -10.76
CA TRP A 4 -1.20 -13.95 -10.17
C TRP A 4 0.20 -13.45 -9.80
N ASN A 5 0.49 -12.21 -10.16
CA ASN A 5 1.67 -11.50 -9.66
C ASN A 5 1.28 -10.08 -9.23
N GLU A 6 2.04 -9.55 -8.26
CA GLU A 6 1.78 -8.24 -7.66
C GLU A 6 1.82 -7.12 -8.69
N ARG A 7 2.77 -7.16 -9.64
CA ARG A 7 2.91 -6.12 -10.67
C ARG A 7 1.69 -6.02 -11.58
N MET A 8 1.09 -7.15 -11.95
CA MET A 8 -0.13 -7.19 -12.77
C MET A 8 -1.31 -6.61 -11.99
N ILE A 9 -1.44 -6.97 -10.71
CA ILE A 9 -2.47 -6.44 -9.82
C ILE A 9 -2.29 -4.92 -9.64
N ALA A 10 -1.07 -4.47 -9.32
CA ALA A 10 -0.70 -3.07 -9.16
C ALA A 10 -1.04 -2.25 -10.41
N ARG A 11 -0.66 -2.75 -11.59
CA ARG A 11 -0.99 -2.13 -12.88
C ARG A 11 -2.50 -2.01 -13.09
N ALA A 12 -3.25 -3.08 -12.87
CA ALA A 12 -4.70 -3.09 -13.07
C ALA A 12 -5.41 -2.07 -12.17
N ILE A 13 -5.06 -2.03 -10.88
CA ILE A 13 -5.62 -1.07 -9.92
C ILE A 13 -5.26 0.36 -10.30
N SER A 14 -4.00 0.58 -10.65
CA SER A 14 -3.49 1.89 -11.07
C SER A 14 -4.29 2.42 -12.26
N GLN A 15 -4.46 1.60 -13.31
CA GLN A 15 -5.12 2.00 -14.55
C GLN A 15 -6.65 2.10 -14.42
N GLN A 16 -7.30 1.24 -13.64
CA GLN A 16 -8.77 1.20 -13.61
C GLN A 16 -9.39 1.99 -12.46
N THR A 17 -8.72 2.02 -11.30
CA THR A 17 -9.29 2.58 -10.07
C THR A 17 -8.70 3.95 -9.74
N LEU A 18 -7.38 4.11 -9.89
CA LEU A 18 -6.67 5.27 -9.35
C LEU A 18 -6.30 6.35 -10.37
N GLN A 19 -6.14 6.02 -11.66
CA GLN A 19 -5.59 6.96 -12.66
C GLN A 19 -6.29 8.33 -12.71
N ARG A 20 -7.61 8.39 -12.45
CA ARG A 20 -8.38 9.65 -12.47
C ARG A 20 -8.44 10.36 -11.12
N ARG A 21 -7.91 9.73 -10.07
CA ARG A 21 -7.98 10.18 -8.68
C ARG A 21 -6.64 10.62 -8.12
N CYS A 22 -5.55 10.19 -8.76
CA CYS A 22 -4.20 10.42 -8.32
C CYS A 22 -3.40 11.23 -9.33
N VAL A 23 -2.58 12.16 -8.85
CA VAL A 23 -1.57 12.87 -9.65
C VAL A 23 -0.37 11.96 -9.96
N LEU A 24 -0.17 10.94 -9.14
CA LEU A 24 1.04 10.13 -9.07
C LEU A 24 0.71 8.75 -8.50
N LEU A 25 1.29 7.72 -9.09
CA LEU A 25 1.20 6.33 -8.66
C LEU A 25 2.60 5.72 -8.70
N VAL A 26 3.01 5.09 -7.59
CA VAL A 26 4.34 4.49 -7.45
C VAL A 26 4.18 3.13 -6.77
N ASP A 27 4.69 2.08 -7.39
CA ASP A 27 4.73 0.75 -6.79
C ASP A 27 5.89 0.64 -5.78
N ASN A 28 5.91 -0.33 -4.86
CA ASN A 28 7.08 -0.64 -4.01
C ASN A 28 7.74 0.61 -3.36
N CYS A 29 6.96 1.41 -2.62
CA CYS A 29 7.38 2.71 -2.08
C CYS A 29 7.42 2.70 -0.55
N ASN A 30 8.47 3.28 0.04
CA ASN A 30 8.68 3.32 1.50
C ASN A 30 8.43 4.70 2.15
N TRP A 31 7.84 5.65 1.40
CA TRP A 31 7.74 7.05 1.84
C TRP A 31 6.97 7.23 3.16
N THR A 32 5.97 6.40 3.43
CA THR A 32 5.16 6.46 4.66
C THR A 32 5.92 5.96 5.90
N GLY A 33 7.12 5.39 5.73
CA GLY A 33 7.90 4.71 6.77
C GLY A 33 7.73 3.18 6.77
N HIS A 34 6.83 2.66 5.93
CA HIS A 34 6.66 1.23 5.66
C HIS A 34 6.50 1.01 4.16
N GLU A 35 6.81 -0.19 3.70
CA GLU A 35 6.61 -0.59 2.31
C GLU A 35 5.12 -0.60 1.96
N CYS A 36 4.84 -0.01 0.81
CA CYS A 36 3.54 0.11 0.17
C CYS A 36 3.66 -0.45 -1.25
N ASP A 37 2.84 -1.45 -1.57
CA ASP A 37 2.89 -2.11 -2.87
C ASP A 37 2.44 -1.16 -3.98
N VAL A 38 1.42 -0.32 -3.72
CA VAL A 38 1.06 0.82 -4.58
C VAL A 38 0.70 2.04 -3.75
N LEU A 39 1.55 3.05 -3.81
CA LEU A 39 1.33 4.38 -3.23
C LEU A 39 0.70 5.30 -4.29
N GLY A 40 -0.46 5.85 -3.96
CA GLY A 40 -1.12 6.88 -4.76
C GLY A 40 -1.15 8.22 -4.05
N VAL A 41 -0.74 9.28 -4.73
CA VAL A 41 -0.94 10.66 -4.27
C VAL A 41 -2.15 11.23 -4.98
N THR A 42 -3.18 11.61 -4.23
CA THR A 42 -4.45 12.09 -4.78
C THR A 42 -4.34 13.50 -5.36
N LEU A 43 -5.35 13.93 -6.11
CA LEU A 43 -5.45 15.30 -6.64
C LEU A 43 -5.42 16.39 -5.54
N ASP A 44 -5.87 16.06 -4.32
CA ASP A 44 -5.82 16.92 -3.14
C ASP A 44 -4.63 16.63 -2.22
N LEU A 45 -3.60 15.96 -2.76
CA LEU A 45 -2.29 15.70 -2.14
C LEU A 45 -2.34 14.83 -0.88
N ARG A 46 -3.19 13.81 -0.86
CA ARG A 46 -3.28 12.82 0.23
C ARG A 46 -2.83 11.44 -0.23
N ILE A 47 -2.35 10.63 0.72
CA ILE A 47 -1.85 9.29 0.42
C ILE A 47 -2.97 8.25 0.41
N ILE A 48 -3.06 7.50 -0.68
CA ILE A 48 -3.71 6.19 -0.74
C ILE A 48 -2.61 5.13 -0.69
N ASP A 49 -2.72 4.21 0.27
CA ASP A 49 -1.85 3.05 0.42
C ASP A 49 -2.62 1.80 -0.01
N ILE A 50 -2.06 1.01 -0.91
CA ILE A 50 -2.63 -0.27 -1.33
C ILE A 50 -1.63 -1.38 -1.07
N GLU A 51 -2.07 -2.36 -0.30
CA GLU A 51 -1.37 -3.60 -0.03
C GLU A 51 -1.97 -4.72 -0.87
N ILE A 52 -1.14 -5.41 -1.64
CA ILE A 52 -1.52 -6.52 -2.52
C ILE A 52 -1.32 -7.84 -1.78
N LYS A 53 -2.33 -8.72 -1.87
CA LYS A 53 -2.30 -10.06 -1.28
C LYS A 53 -2.67 -11.11 -2.31
N ILE A 54 -1.73 -12.00 -2.64
CA ILE A 54 -1.95 -13.11 -3.58
C ILE A 54 -2.35 -14.41 -2.89
N SER A 55 -2.30 -14.47 -1.56
CA SER A 55 -2.68 -15.66 -0.77
C SER A 55 -3.38 -15.31 0.54
N ARG A 56 -4.15 -16.26 1.09
CA ARG A 56 -4.84 -16.09 2.39
C ARG A 56 -3.88 -16.06 3.57
N SER A 57 -2.77 -16.80 3.50
CA SER A 57 -1.74 -16.81 4.55
C SER A 57 -1.08 -15.44 4.66
N ASP A 58 -0.75 -14.84 3.52
CA ASP A 58 -0.19 -13.49 3.44
C ASP A 58 -1.17 -12.43 4.00
N LEU A 59 -2.47 -12.54 3.68
CA LEU A 59 -3.50 -11.67 4.27
C LEU A 59 -3.54 -11.75 5.81
N LYS A 60 -3.45 -12.95 6.38
CA LYS A 60 -3.45 -13.14 7.85
C LYS A 60 -2.14 -12.69 8.51
N ALA A 61 -1.01 -12.78 7.80
CA ALA A 61 0.27 -12.30 8.29
C ALA A 61 0.30 -10.77 8.38
N ASP A 62 -0.34 -10.09 7.43
CA ASP A 62 -0.37 -8.62 7.38
C ASP A 62 -1.02 -7.97 8.60
N ALA A 63 -2.04 -8.63 9.17
CA ALA A 63 -2.70 -8.21 10.41
C ALA A 63 -1.75 -8.08 11.62
N LYS A 64 -0.57 -8.70 11.54
CA LYS A 64 0.44 -8.69 12.61
C LYS A 64 1.55 -7.66 12.38
N LYS A 65 1.58 -6.96 11.24
CA LYS A 65 2.65 -5.99 10.93
C LYS A 65 2.67 -4.81 11.89
N GLU A 66 3.86 -4.32 12.20
CA GLU A 66 4.09 -3.21 13.14
C GLU A 66 3.41 -1.90 12.74
N LYS A 67 3.16 -1.66 11.44
CA LYS A 67 2.47 -0.45 10.94
C LYS A 67 1.06 -0.26 11.52
N TRP A 68 0.49 -1.32 12.08
CA TRP A 68 -0.83 -1.35 12.72
C TRP A 68 -0.79 -1.17 14.24
N TRP A 69 0.39 -1.00 14.84
CA TRP A 69 0.56 -0.95 16.29
C TRP A 69 1.35 0.29 16.71
N HIS A 70 0.82 1.02 17.69
CA HIS A 70 1.55 2.04 18.40
C HIS A 70 2.14 1.42 19.67
N ARG A 71 3.44 1.14 19.63
CA ARG A 71 4.18 0.58 20.77
C ARG A 71 4.71 1.71 21.65
N ALA A 72 4.36 1.70 22.93
CA ALA A 72 4.66 2.78 23.88
C ALA A 72 6.09 2.77 24.45
N TYR A 73 6.98 1.88 23.98
CA TYR A 73 8.30 1.67 24.60
C TYR A 73 9.30 2.83 24.47
N ASN A 74 8.97 3.93 23.78
CA ASN A 74 9.89 5.03 23.49
C ASN A 74 9.48 6.40 24.07
N TRP A 75 8.72 6.44 25.18
CA TRP A 75 8.51 7.71 25.88
C TRP A 75 9.66 7.99 26.87
N PRO A 76 10.58 8.94 26.61
CA PRO A 76 11.51 9.38 27.64
C PRO A 76 10.72 10.22 28.66
N PHE A 77 10.35 9.62 29.79
CA PHE A 77 9.82 10.38 30.91
C PHE A 77 11.01 10.84 31.77
N LEU A 78 11.39 12.12 31.64
CA LEU A 78 12.27 12.77 32.62
C LEU A 78 11.46 13.02 33.90
N SER A 79 11.55 12.11 34.87
CA SER A 79 11.17 12.38 36.25
C SER A 79 12.44 12.71 37.05
N PRO A 80 12.51 13.86 37.74
CA PRO A 80 13.70 14.23 38.51
C PRO A 80 13.85 13.47 39.83
N TYR A 81 12.95 12.55 40.21
CA TYR A 81 12.93 12.06 41.59
C TYR A 81 12.77 10.57 41.89
N ASN A 82 12.41 9.64 40.98
CA ASN A 82 12.50 8.19 41.27
C ASN A 82 12.26 7.34 40.01
N VAL A 83 13.04 6.29 39.82
CA VAL A 83 12.94 5.34 38.69
C VAL A 83 12.03 4.18 39.09
N GLU A 84 10.72 4.41 39.16
CA GLU A 84 9.76 3.30 39.12
C GLU A 84 9.45 2.99 37.66
N HIS A 85 9.77 1.76 37.23
CA HIS A 85 9.39 1.22 35.93
C HIS A 85 7.87 1.04 35.89
N GLY A 86 7.12 2.12 35.63
CA GLY A 86 5.69 2.06 35.33
C GLY A 86 5.46 1.19 34.11
N CYS A 87 4.45 0.31 34.17
CA CYS A 87 4.11 -0.64 33.10
C CYS A 87 4.12 0.02 31.71
N PRO A 88 4.68 -0.63 30.67
CA PRO A 88 4.57 -0.13 29.31
C PRO A 88 3.08 0.07 28.98
N ALA A 89 2.71 1.24 28.46
CA ALA A 89 1.32 1.47 28.06
C ALA A 89 0.92 0.41 27.02
N PRO A 90 -0.33 -0.09 27.06
CA PRO A 90 -0.75 -1.18 26.18
C PRO A 90 -0.59 -0.78 24.72
N ASP A 91 -0.09 -1.69 23.89
CA ASP A 91 0.01 -1.50 22.44
C ASP A 91 -1.35 -1.06 21.87
N GLN A 92 -1.41 0.15 21.33
CA GLN A 92 -2.65 0.66 20.75
C GLN A 92 -2.71 0.28 19.28
N ARG A 93 -3.74 -0.46 18.89
CA ARG A 93 -4.00 -0.80 17.49
C ARG A 93 -4.43 0.44 16.72
N LEU A 94 -3.71 0.77 15.65
CA LEU A 94 -4.04 1.87 14.75
C LEU A 94 -5.19 1.46 13.80
N ILE A 95 -6.17 2.35 13.67
CA ILE A 95 -7.26 2.17 12.68
C ILE A 95 -6.77 2.48 11.27
N HIS A 96 -5.78 3.37 11.11
CA HIS A 96 -5.19 3.70 9.82
C HIS A 96 -3.67 3.66 9.92
N PRO A 97 -2.94 3.27 8.86
CA PRO A 97 -1.50 3.47 8.83
C PRO A 97 -1.14 4.95 8.98
N LYS A 98 0.03 5.24 9.54
CA LYS A 98 0.51 6.62 9.72
C LYS A 98 0.59 7.33 8.37
N LYS A 99 0.22 8.62 8.33
CA LYS A 99 0.22 9.49 7.14
C LYS A 99 -0.74 9.08 6.01
N VAL A 100 -1.46 7.97 6.14
CA VAL A 100 -2.34 7.44 5.09
C VAL A 100 -3.76 7.97 5.24
N TRP A 101 -4.31 8.52 4.15
CA TRP A 101 -5.71 8.96 4.07
C TRP A 101 -6.65 7.79 3.86
N LYS A 102 -6.31 6.87 2.95
CA LYS A 102 -7.09 5.64 2.72
C LYS A 102 -6.15 4.48 2.51
N HIS A 103 -6.44 3.37 3.17
CA HIS A 103 -5.73 2.11 2.98
C HIS A 103 -6.66 1.11 2.28
N TYR A 104 -6.15 0.35 1.31
CA TYR A 104 -6.88 -0.74 0.65
C TYR A 104 -6.05 -2.02 0.69
N TYR A 105 -6.74 -3.15 0.88
CA TYR A 105 -6.23 -4.44 0.45
C TYR A 105 -6.68 -4.71 -0.97
N ALA A 106 -5.81 -5.24 -1.80
CA ALA A 106 -6.15 -5.71 -3.14
C ALA A 106 -5.75 -7.16 -3.35
N MET A 107 -6.65 -7.96 -3.92
CA MET A 107 -6.40 -9.40 -4.05
C MET A 107 -7.26 -10.07 -5.12
N PRO A 108 -6.87 -11.26 -5.59
CA PRO A 108 -7.75 -12.10 -6.42
C PRO A 108 -9.09 -12.39 -5.74
N ALA A 109 -10.19 -12.30 -6.48
CA ALA A 109 -11.53 -12.53 -5.94
C ALA A 109 -11.72 -13.95 -5.36
N GLU A 110 -10.98 -14.93 -5.88
CA GLU A 110 -11.00 -16.33 -5.44
C GLU A 110 -10.42 -16.55 -4.03
N ILE A 111 -9.51 -15.68 -3.58
CA ILE A 111 -8.96 -15.78 -2.22
C ILE A 111 -9.89 -15.14 -1.18
N TRP A 112 -10.73 -14.19 -1.60
CA TRP A 112 -11.64 -13.43 -0.74
C TRP A 112 -12.78 -14.28 -0.18
N LYS A 113 -13.10 -14.04 1.09
CA LYS A 113 -14.33 -14.49 1.75
C LYS A 113 -14.79 -13.37 2.68
N PRO A 114 -16.10 -13.12 2.84
CA PRO A 114 -16.60 -12.10 3.76
C PRO A 114 -16.03 -12.24 5.18
N ASP A 115 -15.90 -13.46 5.68
CA ASP A 115 -15.36 -13.75 7.02
C ASP A 115 -13.90 -13.30 7.20
N LEU A 116 -13.16 -13.05 6.11
CA LEU A 116 -11.80 -12.50 6.18
C LEU A 116 -11.77 -11.05 6.67
N LEU A 117 -12.89 -10.33 6.63
CA LEU A 117 -13.01 -8.97 7.15
C LEU A 117 -12.59 -8.86 8.62
N GLU A 118 -12.90 -9.88 9.42
CA GLU A 118 -12.56 -9.94 10.85
C GLU A 118 -11.05 -10.08 11.10
N TYR A 119 -10.34 -10.66 10.12
CA TYR A 119 -8.91 -10.88 10.18
C TYR A 119 -8.11 -9.73 9.56
N LEU A 120 -8.75 -8.73 8.99
CA LEU A 120 -8.05 -7.57 8.46
C LEU A 120 -7.41 -6.78 9.60
N ALA A 121 -6.22 -6.23 9.33
CA ALA A 121 -5.48 -5.43 10.29
C ALA A 121 -6.25 -4.17 10.74
N SER A 122 -7.14 -3.67 9.89
CA SER A 122 -8.01 -2.54 10.22
C SER A 122 -9.43 -2.71 9.65
N PRO A 123 -10.47 -2.39 10.45
CA PRO A 123 -11.85 -2.34 9.96
C PRO A 123 -12.10 -1.18 8.99
N ALA A 124 -11.21 -0.17 8.95
CA ALA A 124 -11.32 0.99 8.07
C ALA A 124 -10.72 0.79 6.68
N SER A 125 -9.93 -0.27 6.47
CA SER A 125 -9.32 -0.58 5.16
C SER A 125 -10.38 -0.86 4.09
N GLY A 126 -10.19 -0.43 2.86
CA GLY A 126 -11.03 -0.88 1.75
C GLY A 126 -10.58 -2.25 1.22
N VAL A 127 -11.39 -2.83 0.34
CA VAL A 127 -11.11 -4.10 -0.32
C VAL A 127 -11.37 -3.94 -1.82
N LEU A 128 -10.34 -4.22 -2.62
CA LEU A 128 -10.38 -4.31 -4.07
C LEU A 128 -10.20 -5.76 -4.49
N LEU A 129 -11.10 -6.27 -5.31
CA LEU A 129 -11.08 -7.63 -5.81
C LEU A 129 -10.75 -7.64 -7.30
N LEU A 130 -9.82 -8.50 -7.69
CA LEU A 130 -9.42 -8.69 -9.07
C LEU A 130 -9.96 -9.99 -9.63
N ARG A 131 -10.47 -9.93 -10.86
CA ARG A 131 -10.89 -11.11 -11.64
C ARG A 131 -10.10 -11.17 -12.93
N ASP A 132 -9.56 -12.33 -13.26
CA ASP A 132 -8.91 -12.58 -14.53
C ASP A 132 -9.98 -12.83 -15.61
N GLN A 133 -9.99 -12.01 -16.67
CA GLN A 133 -10.87 -12.16 -17.83
C GLN A 133 -10.11 -12.67 -19.06
N GLY A 134 -8.89 -13.18 -18.87
CA GLY A 134 -7.99 -13.65 -19.92
C GLY A 134 -7.25 -12.51 -20.61
N ALA A 135 -7.98 -11.62 -21.30
CA ALA A 135 -7.39 -10.50 -22.04
C ALA A 135 -7.03 -9.30 -21.14
N TYR A 136 -7.71 -9.16 -20.00
CA TYR A 136 -7.49 -8.09 -19.03
C TYR A 136 -7.93 -8.55 -17.63
N MET A 137 -7.56 -7.77 -16.61
CA MET A 137 -8.06 -7.96 -15.25
C MET A 137 -9.18 -6.97 -14.99
N ASP A 138 -10.27 -7.40 -14.35
CA ASP A 138 -11.33 -6.51 -13.87
C ASP A 138 -11.13 -6.19 -12.39
N VAL A 139 -11.15 -4.90 -12.03
CA VAL A 139 -10.98 -4.45 -10.63
C VAL A 139 -12.31 -3.95 -10.08
N ARG A 140 -12.83 -4.64 -9.06
CA ARG A 140 -14.07 -4.28 -8.35
C ARG A 140 -13.78 -3.82 -6.93
N CYS A 141 -14.38 -2.71 -6.51
CA CYS A 141 -14.38 -2.30 -5.11
C CYS A 141 -15.47 -3.05 -4.35
N GLU A 142 -15.07 -3.99 -3.49
CA GLU A 142 -15.99 -4.74 -2.63
C GLU A 142 -16.33 -3.96 -1.37
N ARG A 143 -15.34 -3.29 -0.78
CA ARG A 143 -15.51 -2.40 0.37
C ARG A 143 -14.76 -1.10 0.14
N ARG A 144 -15.44 0.04 0.33
CA ARG A 144 -14.78 1.35 0.31
C ARG A 144 -13.99 1.56 1.60
N ALA A 145 -12.80 2.14 1.50
CA ALA A 145 -12.02 2.52 2.68
C ALA A 145 -12.69 3.70 3.40
N THR A 146 -12.71 3.64 4.73
CA THR A 146 -13.06 4.79 5.56
C THR A 146 -11.89 5.78 5.51
N PRO A 147 -12.12 7.08 5.20
CA PRO A 147 -11.04 8.05 5.15
C PRO A 147 -10.54 8.45 6.54
N ASN A 148 -9.23 8.49 6.73
CA ASN A 148 -8.58 9.11 7.88
C ASN A 148 -8.61 10.64 7.70
N ARG A 149 -9.51 11.33 8.41
CA ARG A 149 -9.65 12.79 8.31
C ARG A 149 -8.45 13.56 8.88
N ASN A 150 -7.65 12.90 9.71
CA ASN A 150 -6.45 13.49 10.32
C ASN A 150 -5.20 13.26 9.45
N ALA A 151 -5.33 12.62 8.28
CA ALA A 151 -4.22 12.48 7.36
C ALA A 151 -3.87 13.84 6.76
N GLU A 152 -2.62 14.25 6.99
CA GLU A 152 -2.05 15.46 6.45
C GLU A 152 -1.99 15.41 4.92
N ARG A 153 -2.07 16.59 4.31
CA ARG A 153 -1.76 16.75 2.89
C ARG A 153 -0.25 16.84 2.75
N LEU A 154 0.29 16.26 1.69
CA LEU A 154 1.68 16.40 1.34
C LEU A 154 2.00 17.86 1.02
N THR A 155 3.19 18.28 1.42
CA THR A 155 3.75 19.54 0.95
C THR A 155 4.23 19.40 -0.51
N PRO A 156 4.37 20.50 -1.26
CA PRO A 156 4.92 20.45 -2.62
C PRO A 156 6.26 19.73 -2.70
N GLU A 157 7.15 19.95 -1.73
CA GLU A 157 8.48 19.31 -1.66
C GLU A 157 8.35 17.79 -1.56
N GLN A 158 7.45 17.31 -0.71
CA GLN A 158 7.19 15.88 -0.56
C GLN A 158 6.61 15.26 -1.84
N VAL A 159 5.74 15.99 -2.55
CA VAL A 159 5.22 15.54 -3.85
C VAL A 159 6.36 15.48 -4.88
N MET A 160 7.26 16.46 -4.90
CA MET A 160 8.41 16.48 -5.80
C MET A 160 9.35 15.31 -5.55
N ASP A 161 9.59 14.94 -4.28
CA ASP A 161 10.42 13.77 -3.94
C ASP A 161 9.84 12.47 -4.49
N ILE A 162 8.54 12.24 -4.31
CA ILE A 162 7.89 11.02 -4.80
C ILE A 162 7.80 11.05 -6.34
N THR A 163 7.57 12.22 -6.94
CA THR A 163 7.55 12.39 -8.39
C THR A 163 8.92 12.09 -9.01
N ARG A 164 10.00 12.55 -8.37
CA ARG A 164 11.37 12.24 -8.80
C ARG A 164 11.62 10.74 -8.79
N LEU A 165 11.20 10.04 -7.74
CA LEU A 165 11.29 8.58 -7.65
C LEU A 165 10.53 7.89 -8.79
N ALA A 166 9.29 8.30 -9.05
CA ALA A 166 8.47 7.75 -10.14
C ALA A 166 9.13 7.95 -11.51
N ASN A 167 9.65 9.16 -11.75
CA ASN A 167 10.32 9.52 -13.00
C ASN A 167 11.59 8.66 -13.22
N LEU A 168 12.43 8.51 -12.20
CA LEU A 168 13.63 7.68 -12.30
C LEU A 168 13.30 6.21 -12.61
N ARG A 169 12.29 5.64 -11.94
CA ARG A 169 11.85 4.26 -12.18
C ARG A 169 11.26 4.05 -13.57
N MET A 170 10.60 5.06 -14.13
CA MET A 170 10.11 5.02 -15.51
C MET A 170 11.30 4.88 -16.49
N TRP A 171 12.34 5.70 -16.34
CA TRP A 171 13.53 5.62 -17.19
C TRP A 171 14.27 4.28 -17.05
N GLU A 172 14.44 3.77 -15.84
CA GLU A 172 15.00 2.43 -15.61
C GLU A 172 14.17 1.33 -16.28
N SER A 173 12.84 1.47 -16.29
CA SER A 173 11.94 0.52 -16.94
C SER A 173 12.09 0.55 -18.46
N TYR A 174 12.23 1.73 -19.06
CA TYR A 174 12.50 1.86 -20.50
C TYR A 174 13.84 1.23 -20.87
N GLN A 175 14.89 1.51 -20.10
CA GLN A 175 16.21 0.92 -20.33
C GLN A 175 16.17 -0.62 -20.26
N LYS A 176 15.44 -1.20 -19.29
CA LYS A 176 15.28 -2.66 -19.19
C LYS A 176 14.56 -3.24 -20.40
N ILE A 177 13.51 -2.57 -20.89
CA ILE A 177 12.77 -3.01 -22.08
C ILE A 177 13.67 -2.98 -23.31
N ASP A 178 14.48 -1.92 -23.47
CA ASP A 178 15.38 -1.80 -24.62
C ASP A 178 16.49 -2.86 -24.58
N SER A 179 17.10 -3.11 -23.42
CA SER A 179 18.06 -4.21 -23.23
C SER A 179 17.46 -5.57 -23.57
N MET A 180 16.25 -5.88 -23.08
CA MET A 180 15.58 -7.15 -23.38
C MET A 180 15.30 -7.32 -24.88
N ARG A 181 14.95 -6.24 -25.58
CA ARG A 181 14.72 -6.25 -27.03
C ARG A 181 16.02 -6.52 -27.80
N GLU A 182 17.14 -5.99 -27.33
CA GLU A 182 18.45 -6.19 -27.94
C GLU A 182 18.95 -7.62 -27.72
N ASP A 183 18.76 -8.19 -26.52
CA ASP A 183 19.07 -9.58 -26.22
C ASP A 183 18.25 -10.54 -27.11
N LEU A 184 16.95 -10.29 -27.25
CA LEU A 184 16.06 -11.06 -28.12
C LEU A 184 16.46 -11.00 -29.60
N ARG A 185 16.93 -9.84 -30.07
CA ARG A 185 17.42 -9.68 -31.45
C ARG A 185 18.76 -10.38 -31.66
N SER A 186 19.61 -10.42 -30.65
CA SER A 186 20.93 -11.06 -30.72
C SER A 186 20.85 -12.59 -30.61
N ALA A 187 19.74 -13.11 -30.07
CA ALA A 187 19.49 -14.55 -29.91
C ALA A 187 18.69 -15.19 -31.07
N ALA A 188 18.18 -14.39 -32.02
CA ALA A 188 17.41 -14.83 -33.18
C ALA A 188 18.28 -14.86 -34.45
#